data_AF-A0A1K1QHT0-F1
#
_entry.id   AF-A0A1K1QHT0-F1
#
_cell.length_a   1.000
_cell.length_b   1.000
_cell.length_c   1.000
_cell.angle_alpha   90.00
_cell.angle_beta   90.00
_cell.angle_gamma   90.00
#
_symmetry.space_group_name_H-M   'P 1'
#
loop_
_entity.id
_entity.type
_entity.pdbx_description
1 polymer ?
#
loop_
_entity_poly.entity_id
_entity_poly.type
_entity_poly.pdbx_seq_one_letter_code
_entity_poly.pdbx_strand_id
1 'polypeptide(L)'
;MKRILKYIYILALIILCDSCSGEEPVSSESVLDTETPALSELDIWIRENFVAPYNIDILYKWDDNQVDLNKYLYPPTLENVRPLLDVVLEVWMKPYNEIAGEDFIKNIAPRQLILVGGYNVNESGTITLGFAEQGLKIALFNVDQLDLSDLEDTQQYFHTIQHEYCHILNQTKPYDPSYAKITPSGYTSQWFGNGSSYSLRTALKKGYISRYARANDFEDFAEMVSAMLIMSREEFDNQVNLLVNVINGQLEELEEDADDDASVQSDINDLKIELEEAKKGVAFLRQKEAFVVDYFKSEWDIDIYELQQKTTTAMKDIVTNHKTAGK
;
A
#
# COMPACT_ATOMS: atom_id res chain seq x y z
N MET A 1 -36.25 73.85 16.30
CA MET A 1 -36.07 72.73 15.36
C MET A 1 -35.21 73.07 14.14
N LYS A 2 -35.49 74.13 13.36
CA LYS A 2 -34.70 74.47 12.14
C LYS A 2 -33.20 74.79 12.37
N ARG A 3 -32.81 75.32 13.54
CA ARG A 3 -31.40 75.58 13.88
C ARG A 3 -30.62 74.32 14.26
N ILE A 4 -31.28 73.35 14.90
CA ILE A 4 -30.69 72.04 15.27
C ILE A 4 -30.48 71.18 14.02
N LEU A 5 -31.42 71.19 13.05
CA LEU A 5 -31.22 70.50 11.77
C LEU A 5 -30.00 71.03 10.99
N LYS A 6 -29.69 72.33 11.08
CA LYS A 6 -28.50 72.92 10.42
C LYS A 6 -27.18 72.37 10.98
N TYR A 7 -27.10 72.17 12.29
CA TYR A 7 -25.91 71.58 12.92
C TYR A 7 -25.79 70.07 12.64
N ILE A 8 -26.93 69.36 12.51
CA ILE A 8 -26.95 67.95 12.10
C ILE A 8 -26.46 67.79 10.64
N TYR A 9 -26.84 68.68 9.73
CA TYR A 9 -26.34 68.66 8.34
C TYR A 9 -24.84 68.97 8.25
N ILE A 10 -24.32 69.88 9.08
CA ILE A 10 -22.89 70.20 9.10
C ILE A 10 -22.07 69.06 9.72
N LEU A 11 -22.60 68.39 10.75
CA LEU A 11 -21.97 67.23 11.38
C LEU A 11 -21.96 66.00 10.44
N ALA A 12 -23.04 65.79 9.68
CA ALA A 12 -23.11 64.71 8.67
C ALA A 12 -22.17 64.94 7.47
N LEU A 13 -21.83 66.20 7.16
CA LEU A 13 -20.89 66.54 6.09
C LEU A 13 -19.43 66.29 6.49
N ILE A 14 -19.10 66.40 7.78
CA ILE A 14 -17.74 66.18 8.31
C ILE A 14 -17.40 64.68 8.41
N ILE A 15 -18.41 63.82 8.56
CA ILE A 15 -18.24 62.35 8.65
C ILE A 15 -17.97 61.70 7.27
N LEU A 16 -18.16 62.44 6.16
CA LEU A 16 -17.91 61.93 4.80
C LEU A 16 -16.45 62.13 4.32
N CYS A 17 -15.56 62.69 5.15
CA CYS A 17 -14.18 63.00 4.77
C CYS A 17 -13.13 61.99 5.29
N ASP A 18 -13.53 60.83 5.82
CA ASP A 18 -12.59 59.79 6.31
C ASP A 18 -12.62 58.53 5.42
N SER A 19 -12.66 58.74 4.10
CA SER A 19 -12.37 57.70 3.12
C SER A 19 -10.95 57.88 2.61
N CYS A 20 -10.17 56.81 2.70
CA CYS A 20 -8.83 56.61 2.16
C CYS A 20 -7.68 56.98 3.12
N SER A 21 -7.51 56.19 4.18
CA SER A 21 -6.15 55.81 4.59
C SER A 21 -5.59 54.94 3.47
N GLY A 22 -4.57 55.45 2.78
CA GLY A 22 -4.03 54.89 1.54
C GLY A 22 -3.84 53.38 1.61
N GLU A 23 -4.36 52.69 0.59
CA GLU A 23 -3.93 51.34 0.29
C GLU A 23 -2.40 51.39 0.12
N GLU A 24 -1.67 50.64 0.94
CA GLU A 24 -0.26 50.43 0.69
C GLU A 24 -0.14 49.93 -0.75
N PRO A 25 0.70 50.56 -1.59
CA PRO A 25 0.87 50.10 -2.96
C PRO A 25 1.30 48.63 -2.89
N VAL A 26 0.46 47.74 -3.43
CA VAL A 26 0.83 46.35 -3.63
C VAL A 26 2.13 46.37 -4.40
N SER A 27 3.18 45.80 -3.80
CA SER A 27 4.51 45.64 -4.39
C SER A 27 4.39 45.32 -5.88
N SER A 28 4.97 46.15 -6.74
CA SER A 28 5.06 45.87 -8.18
C SER A 28 5.98 44.69 -8.49
N GLU A 29 6.75 44.25 -7.50
CA GLU A 29 7.53 43.03 -7.58
C GLU A 29 6.61 41.85 -7.29
N SER A 30 6.44 41.01 -8.30
CA SER A 30 5.81 39.70 -8.16
C SER A 30 6.55 38.92 -7.07
N VAL A 31 5.81 38.48 -6.05
CA VAL A 31 6.34 37.56 -5.01
C VAL A 31 6.47 36.13 -5.56
N LEU A 32 5.95 35.88 -6.77
CA LEU A 32 6.13 34.61 -7.46
C LEU A 32 7.53 34.58 -8.08
N ASP A 33 8.36 33.72 -7.54
CA ASP A 33 9.60 33.30 -8.19
C ASP A 33 9.26 32.53 -9.47
N THR A 34 9.78 33.01 -10.59
CA THR A 34 9.56 32.41 -11.92
C THR A 34 10.83 31.79 -12.48
N GLU A 35 11.91 31.79 -11.70
CA GLU A 35 13.14 31.11 -12.10
C GLU A 35 12.89 29.60 -12.13
N THR A 36 13.41 28.95 -13.17
CA THR A 36 13.37 27.49 -13.22
C THR A 36 14.30 26.96 -12.12
N PRO A 37 13.80 26.20 -11.12
CA PRO A 37 14.63 25.74 -10.04
C PRO A 37 15.79 24.90 -10.58
N ALA A 38 17.00 25.14 -10.06
CA ALA A 38 18.13 24.27 -10.37
C ALA A 38 17.81 22.84 -9.92
N LEU A 39 18.07 21.86 -10.79
CA LEU A 39 17.86 20.46 -10.46
C LEU A 39 18.89 20.05 -9.41
N SER A 40 18.40 19.46 -8.32
CA SER A 40 19.27 18.80 -7.34
C SER A 40 19.88 17.51 -7.92
N GLU A 41 20.90 16.97 -7.25
CA GLU A 41 21.46 15.66 -7.61
C GLU A 41 20.38 14.56 -7.58
N LEU A 42 19.44 14.64 -6.64
CA LEU A 42 18.30 13.74 -6.55
C LEU A 42 17.35 13.89 -7.75
N ASP A 43 17.02 15.13 -8.16
CA ASP A 43 16.17 15.39 -9.33
C ASP A 43 16.79 14.81 -10.62
N ILE A 44 18.12 14.95 -10.79
CA ILE A 44 18.85 14.39 -11.92
C ILE A 44 18.80 12.86 -11.88
N TRP A 45 19.09 12.27 -10.73
CA TRP A 45 19.07 10.82 -10.56
C TRP A 45 17.68 10.22 -10.82
N ILE A 46 16.61 10.87 -10.33
CA ILE A 46 15.22 10.46 -10.61
C ILE A 46 14.95 10.50 -12.12
N ARG A 47 15.39 11.56 -12.81
CA ARG A 47 15.19 11.68 -14.26
C ARG A 47 15.86 10.55 -15.02
N GLU A 48 17.08 10.19 -14.63
CA GLU A 48 17.86 9.14 -15.28
C GLU A 48 17.33 7.73 -15.00
N ASN A 49 16.76 7.48 -13.81
CA ASN A 49 16.37 6.14 -13.37
C ASN A 49 14.87 5.84 -13.45
N PHE A 50 14.01 6.86 -13.48
CA PHE A 50 12.55 6.70 -13.56
C PHE A 50 11.96 7.33 -14.81
N VAL A 51 12.21 8.62 -15.01
CA VAL A 51 11.51 9.40 -16.05
C VAL A 51 11.96 8.97 -17.44
N ALA A 52 13.27 8.97 -17.72
CA ALA A 52 13.81 8.63 -19.04
C ALA A 52 13.55 7.16 -19.45
N PRO A 53 13.81 6.16 -18.59
CA PRO A 53 13.60 4.76 -18.98
C PRO A 53 12.13 4.33 -18.97
N TYR A 54 11.31 4.82 -18.03
CA TYR A 54 9.98 4.25 -17.76
C TYR A 54 8.83 5.24 -17.94
N ASN A 55 9.11 6.53 -18.12
CA ASN A 55 8.10 7.59 -18.14
C ASN A 55 7.22 7.57 -16.88
N ILE A 56 7.90 7.47 -15.73
CA ILE A 56 7.34 7.55 -14.38
C ILE A 56 7.86 8.82 -13.73
N ASP A 57 6.95 9.71 -13.37
CA ASP A 57 7.25 10.95 -12.64
C ASP A 57 7.20 10.70 -11.13
N ILE A 58 8.16 11.27 -10.39
CA ILE A 58 8.26 11.08 -8.94
C ILE A 58 7.93 12.39 -8.24
N LEU A 59 6.77 12.42 -7.60
CA LEU A 59 6.26 13.58 -6.87
C LEU A 59 6.59 13.45 -5.39
N TYR A 60 7.76 13.98 -4.99
CA TYR A 60 8.23 13.99 -3.60
C TYR A 60 8.30 15.39 -2.99
N LYS A 61 8.20 16.44 -3.82
CA LYS A 61 8.04 17.83 -3.39
C LYS A 61 6.56 18.08 -3.08
N TRP A 62 6.30 18.92 -2.08
CA TRP A 62 4.93 19.21 -1.66
C TRP A 62 4.12 19.87 -2.79
N ASP A 63 2.98 19.27 -3.11
CA ASP A 63 1.95 19.81 -4.00
C ASP A 63 0.59 19.49 -3.37
N ASP A 64 -0.12 20.53 -2.96
CA ASP A 64 -1.42 20.43 -2.28
C ASP A 64 -2.51 19.84 -3.19
N ASN A 65 -2.30 19.85 -4.51
CA ASN A 65 -3.23 19.28 -5.48
C ASN A 65 -3.10 17.75 -5.62
N GLN A 66 -2.11 17.12 -5.00
CA GLN A 66 -1.86 15.67 -5.15
C GLN A 66 -2.32 14.84 -3.95
N VAL A 67 -2.75 15.47 -2.86
CA VAL A 67 -3.03 14.80 -1.59
C VAL A 67 -4.34 15.29 -0.96
N ASP A 68 -4.98 14.44 -0.16
CA ASP A 68 -6.21 14.80 0.55
C ASP A 68 -5.91 15.84 1.65
N LEU A 69 -6.36 17.07 1.43
CA LEU A 69 -6.17 18.20 2.34
C LEU A 69 -6.91 18.04 3.68
N ASN A 70 -7.82 17.07 3.81
CA ASN A 70 -8.46 16.76 5.08
C ASN A 70 -7.61 15.86 5.98
N LYS A 71 -6.41 15.46 5.52
CA LYS A 71 -5.49 14.60 6.25
C LYS A 71 -4.21 15.36 6.62
N TYR A 72 -3.59 14.96 7.72
CA TYR A 72 -2.32 15.53 8.21
C TYR A 72 -1.13 14.96 7.45
N LEU A 73 -1.03 15.28 6.17
CA LEU A 73 0.04 14.82 5.27
C LEU A 73 1.13 15.88 5.14
N TYR A 74 2.36 15.44 4.90
CA TYR A 74 3.53 16.29 4.71
C TYR A 74 4.50 15.61 3.72
N PRO A 75 5.36 16.38 3.02
CA PRO A 75 6.29 15.79 2.07
C PRO A 75 7.33 14.93 2.80
N PRO A 76 7.85 13.87 2.19
CA PRO A 76 8.89 13.03 2.79
C PRO A 76 10.16 13.84 3.05
N THR A 77 10.91 13.44 4.08
CA THR A 77 12.25 13.92 4.33
C THR A 77 13.16 13.48 3.17
N LEU A 78 13.93 14.42 2.61
CA LEU A 78 14.70 14.19 1.37
C LEU A 78 15.67 13.00 1.46
N GLU A 79 16.21 12.73 2.64
CA GLU A 79 17.12 11.61 2.87
C GLU A 79 16.44 10.23 2.74
N ASN A 80 15.12 10.17 2.90
CA ASN A 80 14.33 8.94 2.79
C ASN A 80 13.78 8.70 1.37
N VAL A 81 13.78 9.72 0.52
CA VAL A 81 13.26 9.63 -0.85
C VAL A 81 14.10 8.65 -1.68
N ARG A 82 15.41 8.84 -1.74
CA ARG A 82 16.28 7.98 -2.54
C ARG A 82 16.29 6.52 -2.06
N PRO A 83 16.44 6.22 -0.76
CA PRO A 83 16.35 4.84 -0.27
C PRO A 83 15.05 4.14 -0.64
N LEU A 84 13.90 4.80 -0.55
CA LEU A 84 12.63 4.22 -1.01
C LEU A 84 12.64 3.94 -2.51
N LEU A 85 13.13 4.88 -3.31
CA LEU A 85 13.20 4.71 -4.76
C LEU A 85 14.19 3.62 -5.19
N ASP A 86 15.27 3.40 -4.45
CA ASP A 86 16.16 2.26 -4.64
C ASP A 86 15.39 0.94 -4.41
N VAL A 87 14.54 0.84 -3.38
CA VAL A 87 13.64 -0.32 -3.18
C VAL A 87 12.68 -0.50 -4.36
N VAL A 88 12.07 0.59 -4.83
CA VAL A 88 11.15 0.57 -5.98
C VAL A 88 11.85 0.04 -7.24
N LEU A 89 13.10 0.45 -7.50
CA LEU A 89 13.86 -0.05 -8.66
C LEU A 89 14.27 -1.51 -8.49
N GLU A 90 14.96 -1.84 -7.38
CA GLU A 90 15.63 -3.12 -7.19
C GLU A 90 14.66 -4.25 -6.90
N VAL A 91 13.61 -4.00 -6.11
CA VAL A 91 12.69 -5.05 -5.67
C VAL A 91 11.49 -5.15 -6.59
N TRP A 92 11.00 -4.05 -7.15
CA TRP A 92 9.82 -4.08 -8.03
C TRP A 92 10.24 -4.09 -9.50
N MET A 93 10.80 -3.00 -10.01
CA MET A 93 10.88 -2.78 -11.45
C MET A 93 11.86 -3.72 -12.16
N LYS A 94 13.06 -3.93 -11.60
CA LYS A 94 14.09 -4.78 -12.23
C LYS A 94 13.66 -6.24 -12.35
N PRO A 95 13.13 -6.93 -11.31
CA PRO A 95 12.68 -8.31 -11.43
C PRO A 95 11.66 -8.53 -12.55
N TYR A 96 10.70 -7.61 -12.70
CA TYR A 96 9.72 -7.68 -13.79
C TYR A 96 10.37 -7.50 -15.16
N ASN A 97 11.25 -6.51 -15.35
CA ASN A 97 11.91 -6.29 -16.64
C ASN A 97 12.85 -7.45 -17.02
N GLU A 98 13.51 -8.08 -16.04
CA GLU A 98 14.36 -9.24 -16.29
C GLU A 98 13.58 -10.45 -16.80
N ILE A 99 12.35 -10.66 -16.31
CA ILE A 99 11.52 -11.82 -16.66
C ILE A 99 10.65 -11.54 -17.88
N ALA A 100 10.00 -10.38 -17.91
CA ALA A 100 8.97 -10.03 -18.89
C ALA A 100 9.49 -9.14 -20.04
N GLY A 101 10.77 -8.73 -19.99
CA GLY A 101 11.45 -7.90 -20.99
C GLY A 101 11.56 -6.43 -20.59
N GLU A 102 12.56 -5.75 -21.15
CA GLU A 102 12.99 -4.39 -20.74
C GLU A 102 11.90 -3.31 -20.82
N ASP A 103 10.94 -3.45 -21.74
CA ASP A 103 9.84 -2.49 -21.91
C ASP A 103 8.60 -2.84 -21.06
N PHE A 104 8.59 -3.94 -20.30
CA PHE A 104 7.40 -4.40 -19.56
C PHE A 104 6.90 -3.34 -18.57
N ILE A 105 7.78 -2.90 -17.66
CA ILE A 105 7.44 -1.88 -16.67
C ILE A 105 7.07 -0.56 -17.36
N LYS A 106 7.85 -0.13 -18.36
CA LYS A 106 7.59 1.11 -19.10
C LYS A 106 6.19 1.17 -19.73
N ASN A 107 5.67 0.03 -20.17
CA ASN A 107 4.38 -0.07 -20.85
C ASN A 107 3.19 -0.10 -19.88
N ILE A 108 3.37 -0.64 -18.67
CA ILE A 108 2.25 -0.97 -17.77
C ILE A 108 2.32 -0.22 -16.43
N ALA A 109 3.46 0.35 -16.05
CA ALA A 109 3.61 1.09 -14.81
C ALA A 109 2.71 2.34 -14.75
N PRO A 110 2.37 2.81 -13.54
CA PRO A 110 1.75 4.11 -13.35
C PRO A 110 2.64 5.22 -13.92
N ARG A 111 2.03 6.33 -14.32
CA ARG A 111 2.74 7.51 -14.80
C ARG A 111 3.32 8.35 -13.67
N GLN A 112 2.81 8.21 -12.46
CA GLN A 112 3.29 8.97 -11.31
C GLN A 112 3.39 8.11 -10.04
N LEU A 113 4.47 8.30 -9.28
CA LEU A 113 4.56 7.88 -7.89
C LEU A 113 4.54 9.12 -7.00
N ILE A 114 3.60 9.20 -6.07
CA ILE A 114 3.52 10.28 -5.09
C ILE A 114 4.10 9.78 -3.78
N LEU A 115 5.10 10.47 -3.24
CA LEU A 115 5.75 10.10 -1.98
C LEU A 115 5.26 11.02 -0.88
N VAL A 116 4.83 10.45 0.25
CA VAL A 116 4.27 11.19 1.39
C VAL A 116 4.88 10.69 2.69
N GLY A 117 5.43 11.60 3.51
CA GLY A 117 6.15 11.23 4.73
C GLY A 117 5.25 10.70 5.85
N GLY A 118 4.03 11.22 5.95
CA GLY A 118 3.10 10.96 7.07
C GLY A 118 2.14 9.77 6.87
N TYR A 119 1.49 9.40 7.98
CA TYR A 119 0.44 8.38 8.03
C TYR A 119 -0.87 8.83 7.39
N ASN A 120 -1.33 8.07 6.40
CA ASN A 120 -2.64 8.27 5.79
C ASN A 120 -3.72 7.44 6.51
N VAL A 121 -4.20 8.00 7.62
CA VAL A 121 -5.21 7.37 8.48
C VAL A 121 -6.62 7.65 7.93
N ASN A 122 -7.43 6.60 7.76
CA ASN A 122 -8.83 6.70 7.36
C ASN A 122 -9.76 6.92 8.57
N GLU A 123 -11.00 7.37 8.32
CA GLU A 123 -12.02 7.52 9.37
C GLU A 123 -12.29 6.22 10.15
N SER A 124 -12.10 5.06 9.50
CA SER A 124 -12.20 3.73 10.11
C SER A 124 -11.05 3.39 11.07
N GLY A 125 -9.98 4.19 11.11
CA GLY A 125 -8.75 3.93 11.85
C GLY A 125 -7.73 3.03 11.11
N THR A 126 -8.05 2.56 9.90
CA THR A 126 -7.08 1.84 9.06
C THR A 126 -6.08 2.81 8.43
N ILE A 127 -4.85 2.36 8.18
CA ILE A 127 -3.83 3.12 7.44
C ILE A 127 -3.87 2.70 5.98
N THR A 128 -4.02 3.66 5.07
CA THR A 128 -3.81 3.44 3.63
C THR A 128 -2.35 3.66 3.32
N LEU A 129 -1.64 2.60 2.94
CA LEU A 129 -0.22 2.69 2.60
C LEU A 129 0.02 3.10 1.14
N GLY A 130 -0.99 2.88 0.29
CA GLY A 130 -1.03 3.41 -1.06
C GLY A 130 -2.42 3.28 -1.68
N PHE A 131 -2.60 3.93 -2.82
CA PHE A 131 -3.78 3.75 -3.67
C PHE A 131 -3.42 4.05 -5.11
N ALA A 132 -4.05 3.32 -6.04
CA ALA A 132 -3.98 3.59 -7.47
C ALA A 132 -5.17 4.41 -7.98
N GLU A 133 -4.93 5.60 -8.54
CA GLU A 133 -5.99 6.36 -9.23
C GLU A 133 -6.02 5.99 -10.71
N GLN A 134 -6.98 5.16 -11.13
CA GLN A 134 -7.18 4.70 -12.52
C GLN A 134 -5.91 4.13 -13.18
N GLY A 135 -5.02 3.54 -12.38
CA GLY A 135 -3.73 3.01 -12.82
C GLY A 135 -2.71 4.06 -13.29
N LEU A 136 -3.02 5.35 -13.15
CA LEU A 136 -2.13 6.44 -13.56
C LEU A 136 -1.16 6.86 -12.45
N LYS A 137 -1.56 6.74 -11.19
CA LYS A 137 -0.78 7.20 -10.04
C LYS A 137 -0.79 6.17 -8.94
N ILE A 138 0.34 5.95 -8.26
CA ILE A 138 0.40 5.25 -6.97
C ILE A 138 0.92 6.23 -5.93
N ALA A 139 0.19 6.42 -4.83
CA ALA A 139 0.71 7.12 -3.66
C ALA A 139 1.41 6.13 -2.71
N LEU A 140 2.57 6.49 -2.17
CA LEU A 140 3.32 5.75 -1.16
C LEU A 140 3.41 6.62 0.10
N PHE A 141 2.73 6.19 1.16
CA PHE A 141 2.67 6.89 2.44
C PHE A 141 3.74 6.39 3.40
N ASN A 142 3.90 7.08 4.53
CA ASN A 142 4.81 6.73 5.63
C ASN A 142 6.30 6.78 5.29
N VAL A 143 6.73 7.40 4.19
CA VAL A 143 8.12 7.32 3.71
C VAL A 143 9.18 7.63 4.78
N ASP A 144 8.87 8.48 5.76
CA ASP A 144 9.80 8.83 6.85
C ASP A 144 9.95 7.76 7.93
N GLN A 145 9.15 6.72 7.86
CA GLN A 145 9.14 5.57 8.77
C GLN A 145 9.78 4.35 8.09
N LEU A 146 10.46 4.55 6.96
CA LEU A 146 11.16 3.48 6.25
C LEU A 146 12.41 3.05 7.03
N ASP A 147 12.40 1.82 7.53
CA ASP A 147 13.59 1.17 8.07
C ASP A 147 14.04 0.04 7.13
N LEU A 148 15.06 0.31 6.32
CA LEU A 148 15.65 -0.67 5.40
C LEU A 148 16.52 -1.71 6.11
N SER A 149 16.74 -1.60 7.42
CA SER A 149 17.37 -2.64 8.22
C SER A 149 16.36 -3.63 8.79
N ASP A 150 15.06 -3.33 8.74
CA ASP A 150 13.98 -4.23 9.12
C ASP A 150 13.35 -4.87 7.87
N LEU A 151 13.30 -6.21 7.85
CA LEU A 151 12.73 -6.94 6.75
C LEU A 151 11.20 -6.80 6.72
N GLU A 152 10.55 -6.77 7.89
CA GLU A 152 9.09 -6.68 7.99
C GLU A 152 8.59 -5.31 7.50
N ASP A 153 9.24 -4.24 7.95
CA ASP A 153 8.91 -2.89 7.48
C ASP A 153 9.17 -2.75 5.97
N THR A 154 10.31 -3.23 5.48
CA THR A 154 10.63 -3.21 4.04
C THR A 154 9.60 -4.02 3.22
N GLN A 155 9.17 -5.18 3.73
CA GLN A 155 8.12 -6.00 3.11
C GLN A 155 6.80 -5.24 3.00
N GLN A 156 6.44 -4.41 3.98
CA GLN A 156 5.16 -3.70 4.00
C GLN A 156 5.04 -2.60 2.92
N TYR A 157 6.12 -1.88 2.64
CA TYR A 157 6.15 -0.93 1.50
C TYR A 157 6.03 -1.67 0.17
N PHE A 158 6.76 -2.77 0.06
CA PHE A 158 6.76 -3.57 -1.16
C PHE A 158 5.42 -4.28 -1.41
N HIS A 159 4.76 -4.74 -0.33
CA HIS A 159 3.42 -5.29 -0.35
C HIS A 159 2.44 -4.31 -1.00
N THR A 160 2.52 -3.04 -0.61
CA THR A 160 1.69 -1.96 -1.17
C THR A 160 1.94 -1.78 -2.66
N ILE A 161 3.20 -1.68 -3.08
CA ILE A 161 3.55 -1.50 -4.49
C ILE A 161 3.06 -2.68 -5.34
N GLN A 162 3.29 -3.92 -4.89
CA GLN A 162 2.85 -5.11 -5.62
C GLN A 162 1.33 -5.23 -5.67
N HIS A 163 0.65 -4.89 -4.58
CA HIS A 163 -0.81 -4.88 -4.52
C HIS A 163 -1.41 -3.89 -5.53
N GLU A 164 -0.96 -2.64 -5.51
CA GLU A 164 -1.44 -1.61 -6.44
C GLU A 164 -1.04 -1.92 -7.89
N TYR A 165 0.17 -2.45 -8.12
CA TYR A 165 0.59 -2.85 -9.45
C TYR A 165 -0.24 -4.02 -10.00
N CYS A 166 -0.62 -4.98 -9.14
CA CYS A 166 -1.53 -6.04 -9.53
C CYS A 166 -2.88 -5.48 -10.01
N HIS A 167 -3.42 -4.45 -9.36
CA HIS A 167 -4.63 -3.78 -9.85
C HIS A 167 -4.43 -3.19 -11.26
N ILE A 168 -3.27 -2.59 -11.54
CA ILE A 168 -2.94 -2.05 -12.86
C ILE A 168 -2.80 -3.15 -13.92
N LEU A 169 -2.15 -4.26 -13.58
CA LEU A 169 -2.09 -5.45 -14.45
C LEU A 169 -3.52 -5.91 -14.78
N ASN A 170 -4.36 -6.09 -13.76
CA ASN A 170 -5.72 -6.58 -13.92
C ASN A 170 -6.63 -5.62 -14.71
N GLN A 171 -6.38 -4.31 -14.62
CA GLN A 171 -7.07 -3.31 -15.46
C GLN A 171 -6.64 -3.41 -16.93
N THR A 172 -5.39 -3.80 -17.19
CA THR A 172 -4.83 -3.92 -18.55
C THR A 172 -5.20 -5.25 -19.20
N LYS A 173 -5.08 -6.36 -18.46
CA LYS A 173 -5.49 -7.71 -18.85
C LYS A 173 -6.24 -8.33 -17.67
N PRO A 174 -7.58 -8.40 -17.71
CA PRO A 174 -8.36 -8.92 -16.59
C PRO A 174 -8.10 -10.40 -16.31
N TYR A 175 -8.02 -10.77 -15.02
CA TYR A 175 -8.07 -12.17 -14.60
C TYR A 175 -9.49 -12.74 -14.80
N ASP A 176 -9.61 -14.07 -14.88
CA ASP A 176 -10.91 -14.72 -15.11
C ASP A 176 -11.83 -14.55 -13.87
N PRO A 177 -13.07 -14.04 -14.02
CA PRO A 177 -14.00 -13.82 -12.91
C PRO A 177 -14.39 -15.08 -12.12
N SER A 178 -14.07 -16.28 -12.62
CA SER A 178 -14.23 -17.53 -11.88
C SER A 178 -13.37 -17.62 -10.63
N TYR A 179 -12.33 -16.78 -10.48
CA TYR A 179 -11.57 -16.64 -9.24
C TYR A 179 -12.48 -16.40 -8.03
N ALA A 180 -13.46 -15.50 -8.16
CA ALA A 180 -14.42 -15.17 -7.09
C ALA A 180 -15.27 -16.37 -6.66
N LYS A 181 -15.38 -17.42 -7.50
CA LYS A 181 -16.15 -18.63 -7.21
C LYS A 181 -15.41 -19.61 -6.31
N ILE A 182 -14.11 -19.42 -6.06
CA ILE A 182 -13.35 -20.22 -5.09
C ILE A 182 -13.89 -19.95 -3.67
N THR A 183 -14.24 -18.70 -3.37
CA THR A 183 -14.79 -18.26 -2.08
C THR A 183 -16.06 -17.41 -2.25
N PRO A 184 -17.17 -17.98 -2.77
CA PRO A 184 -18.29 -17.22 -3.36
C PRO A 184 -19.14 -16.42 -2.37
N SER A 185 -19.08 -16.73 -1.07
CA SER A 185 -19.89 -16.08 -0.04
C SER A 185 -19.04 -15.49 1.10
N GLY A 186 -17.72 -15.35 0.90
CA GLY A 186 -16.80 -14.94 1.97
C GLY A 186 -16.49 -13.45 2.02
N TYR A 187 -16.79 -12.70 0.94
CA TYR A 187 -16.50 -11.27 0.83
C TYR A 187 -17.42 -10.41 1.72
N THR A 188 -16.88 -9.31 2.26
CA THR A 188 -17.58 -8.42 3.17
C THR A 188 -16.97 -7.02 3.21
N SER A 189 -17.81 -5.99 3.28
CA SER A 189 -17.38 -4.62 3.52
C SER A 189 -16.88 -4.37 4.96
N GLN A 190 -17.15 -5.27 5.91
CA GLN A 190 -16.77 -5.14 7.31
C GLN A 190 -15.50 -5.95 7.64
N TRP A 191 -14.56 -6.09 6.69
CA TRP A 191 -13.32 -6.86 6.88
C TRP A 191 -12.42 -6.35 8.01
N PHE A 192 -12.52 -5.04 8.34
CA PHE A 192 -11.74 -4.35 9.36
C PHE A 192 -12.39 -4.34 10.76
N GLY A 193 -13.52 -5.06 10.95
CA GLY A 193 -14.21 -5.10 12.24
C GLY A 193 -13.36 -5.66 13.39
N ASN A 194 -13.79 -5.40 14.63
CA ASN A 194 -13.17 -5.97 15.84
C ASN A 194 -13.83 -7.30 16.22
N GLY A 195 -13.05 -8.25 16.73
CA GLY A 195 -13.53 -9.55 17.23
C GLY A 195 -13.14 -10.75 16.35
N SER A 196 -13.45 -11.95 16.83
CA SER A 196 -12.99 -13.22 16.24
C SER A 196 -13.41 -13.41 14.77
N SER A 197 -14.63 -12.99 14.41
CA SER A 197 -15.19 -13.06 13.05
C SER A 197 -14.43 -12.25 11.98
N TYR A 198 -13.57 -11.33 12.41
CA TYR A 198 -12.79 -10.45 11.54
C TYR A 198 -11.28 -10.69 11.66
N SER A 199 -10.85 -11.66 12.48
CA SER A 199 -9.43 -11.98 12.68
C SER A 199 -8.78 -12.63 11.46
N LEU A 200 -7.44 -12.60 11.40
CA LEU A 200 -6.67 -13.37 10.42
C LEU A 200 -7.00 -14.86 10.50
N ARG A 201 -7.19 -15.40 11.70
CA ARG A 201 -7.62 -16.80 11.92
C ARG A 201 -8.90 -17.12 11.16
N THR A 202 -9.92 -16.26 11.25
CA THR A 202 -11.17 -16.44 10.48
C THR A 202 -10.96 -16.27 8.97
N ALA A 203 -10.08 -15.36 8.54
CA ALA A 203 -9.76 -15.19 7.12
C ALA A 203 -9.12 -16.46 6.53
N LEU A 204 -8.13 -17.03 7.20
CA LEU A 204 -7.43 -18.24 6.76
C LEU A 204 -8.39 -19.44 6.67
N LYS A 205 -9.27 -19.66 7.66
CA LYS A 205 -10.30 -20.73 7.59
C LYS A 205 -11.22 -20.60 6.38
N LYS A 206 -11.48 -19.36 5.97
CA LYS A 206 -12.35 -19.06 4.83
C LYS A 206 -11.60 -19.00 3.50
N GLY A 207 -10.29 -19.25 3.49
CA GLY A 207 -9.48 -19.28 2.28
C GLY A 207 -8.99 -17.90 1.82
N TYR A 208 -8.72 -16.98 2.75
CA TYR A 208 -8.20 -15.64 2.46
C TYR A 208 -6.86 -15.43 3.15
N ILE A 209 -5.86 -14.98 2.38
CA ILE A 209 -4.45 -14.89 2.86
C ILE A 209 -4.24 -13.78 3.89
N SER A 210 -5.09 -12.75 3.83
CA SER A 210 -5.13 -11.62 4.75
C SER A 210 -6.57 -11.30 5.15
N ARG A 211 -6.74 -10.45 6.16
CA ARG A 211 -8.07 -9.90 6.51
C ARG A 211 -8.62 -9.05 5.36
N TYR A 212 -7.75 -8.30 4.68
CA TYR A 212 -8.13 -7.35 3.63
C TYR A 212 -8.60 -8.04 2.35
N ALA A 213 -8.04 -9.22 2.04
CA ALA A 213 -8.51 -10.09 0.95
C ALA A 213 -9.99 -10.46 1.03
N ARG A 214 -10.65 -10.23 2.17
CA ARG A 214 -12.12 -10.41 2.31
C ARG A 214 -12.93 -9.23 1.81
N ALA A 215 -12.34 -8.11 1.43
CA ALA A 215 -13.07 -6.92 1.02
C ALA A 215 -13.90 -7.18 -0.25
N ASN A 216 -13.25 -7.69 -1.29
CA ASN A 216 -13.84 -8.11 -2.56
C ASN A 216 -12.83 -9.01 -3.30
N ASP A 217 -13.21 -9.54 -4.47
CA ASP A 217 -12.38 -10.46 -5.26
C ASP A 217 -11.16 -9.79 -5.90
N PHE A 218 -11.23 -8.49 -6.21
CA PHE A 218 -10.09 -7.73 -6.73
C PHE A 218 -8.99 -7.59 -5.66
N GLU A 219 -9.35 -7.22 -4.43
CA GLU A 219 -8.39 -7.16 -3.32
C GLU A 219 -7.84 -8.54 -2.98
N ASP A 220 -8.69 -9.57 -3.00
CA ASP A 220 -8.27 -10.95 -2.74
C ASP A 220 -7.23 -11.44 -3.73
N PHE A 221 -7.40 -11.13 -5.01
CA PHE A 221 -6.43 -11.46 -6.03
C PHE A 221 -5.12 -10.68 -5.83
N ALA A 222 -5.20 -9.36 -5.62
CA ALA A 222 -4.03 -8.52 -5.39
C ALA A 222 -3.25 -8.92 -4.12
N GLU A 223 -3.95 -9.30 -3.05
CA GLU A 223 -3.35 -9.79 -1.81
C GLU A 223 -2.65 -11.14 -2.00
N MET A 224 -3.21 -12.05 -2.82
CA MET A 224 -2.54 -13.32 -3.15
C MET A 224 -1.25 -13.07 -3.93
N VAL A 225 -1.29 -12.22 -4.96
CA VAL A 225 -0.11 -11.85 -5.76
C VAL A 225 0.95 -11.19 -4.87
N SER A 226 0.54 -10.20 -4.08
CA SER A 226 1.46 -9.48 -3.19
C SER A 226 2.09 -10.42 -2.16
N ALA A 227 1.31 -11.27 -1.49
CA ALA A 227 1.84 -12.27 -0.55
C ALA A 227 2.86 -13.22 -1.21
N MET A 228 2.59 -13.67 -2.45
CA MET A 228 3.55 -14.48 -3.20
C MET A 228 4.83 -13.72 -3.52
N LEU A 229 4.76 -12.43 -3.85
CA LEU A 229 5.93 -11.67 -4.30
C LEU A 229 6.75 -11.05 -3.17
N ILE A 230 6.21 -10.89 -1.97
CA ILE A 230 6.94 -10.37 -0.80
C ILE A 230 7.57 -11.46 0.08
N MET A 231 7.12 -12.71 -0.08
CA MET A 231 7.57 -13.87 0.69
C MET A 231 8.31 -14.85 -0.22
N SER A 232 9.36 -15.50 0.29
CA SER A 232 9.92 -16.68 -0.38
C SER A 232 8.89 -17.80 -0.49
N ARG A 233 9.15 -18.80 -1.34
CA ARG A 233 8.23 -19.92 -1.51
C ARG A 233 7.93 -20.64 -0.19
N GLU A 234 8.96 -20.83 0.63
CA GLU A 234 8.83 -21.45 1.95
C GLU A 234 8.00 -20.58 2.91
N GLU A 235 8.27 -19.27 2.97
CA GLU A 235 7.52 -18.32 3.81
C GLU A 235 6.04 -18.24 3.39
N PHE A 236 5.76 -18.22 2.09
CA PHE A 236 4.40 -18.26 1.57
C PHE A 236 3.70 -19.58 1.91
N ASP A 237 4.38 -20.71 1.75
CA ASP A 237 3.84 -22.03 2.10
C ASP A 237 3.55 -22.14 3.60
N ASN A 238 4.39 -21.54 4.45
CA ASN A 238 4.17 -21.43 5.88
C ASN A 238 2.97 -20.53 6.19
N GLN A 239 2.81 -19.40 5.50
CA GLN A 239 1.66 -18.51 5.67
C GLN A 239 0.34 -19.20 5.28
N VAL A 240 0.33 -19.92 4.16
CA VAL A 240 -0.84 -20.70 3.73
C VAL A 240 -1.22 -21.75 4.78
N ASN A 241 -0.24 -22.45 5.35
CA ASN A 241 -0.45 -23.50 6.35
C ASN A 241 -0.50 -22.98 7.79
N LEU A 242 -0.38 -21.67 8.02
CA LEU A 242 -0.18 -21.07 9.34
C LEU A 242 -1.19 -21.59 10.37
N LEU A 243 -2.47 -21.54 10.03
CA LEU A 243 -3.52 -21.95 10.97
C LEU A 243 -3.53 -23.45 11.25
N VAL A 244 -3.25 -24.28 10.23
CA VAL A 244 -3.15 -25.74 10.42
C VAL A 244 -2.00 -26.05 11.38
N ASN A 245 -0.85 -25.40 11.21
CA ASN A 245 0.32 -25.60 12.07
C ASN A 245 0.04 -25.15 13.50
N VAL A 246 -0.59 -23.99 13.69
CA VAL A 246 -0.99 -23.48 15.01
C VAL A 246 -1.93 -24.46 15.72
N ILE A 247 -2.96 -24.96 15.03
CA ILE A 247 -3.93 -25.87 15.64
C ILE A 247 -3.30 -27.22 15.98
N ASN A 248 -2.43 -27.76 15.11
CA ASN A 248 -1.72 -29.00 15.39
C ASN A 248 -0.81 -28.87 16.62
N GLY A 249 -0.07 -27.77 16.77
CA GLY A 249 0.73 -27.53 17.97
C GLY A 249 -0.13 -27.46 19.25
N GLN A 250 -1.29 -26.80 19.18
CA GLN A 250 -2.24 -26.77 20.30
C GLN A 250 -2.81 -28.15 20.64
N LEU A 251 -3.08 -28.98 19.62
CA LEU A 251 -3.55 -30.35 19.81
C LEU A 251 -2.47 -31.24 20.43
N GLU A 252 -1.22 -31.12 19.99
CA GLU A 252 -0.08 -31.86 20.57
C GLU A 252 0.08 -31.53 22.06
N GLU A 253 0.06 -30.25 22.43
CA GLU A 253 0.15 -29.82 23.84
C GLU A 253 -1.00 -30.37 24.70
N LEU A 254 -2.24 -30.33 24.19
CA LEU A 254 -3.42 -30.78 24.93
C LEU A 254 -3.55 -32.31 25.01
N GLU A 255 -3.10 -33.03 23.98
CA GLU A 255 -3.13 -34.51 23.95
C GLU A 255 -2.04 -35.11 24.86
N GLU A 256 -0.93 -34.42 25.12
CA GLU A 256 0.07 -34.84 26.11
C GLU A 256 -0.46 -34.77 27.56
N ASP A 257 -1.30 -33.77 27.85
CA ASP A 257 -1.94 -33.56 29.15
C ASP A 257 -3.34 -34.21 29.29
N ALA A 258 -3.76 -34.98 28.29
CA ALA A 258 -5.10 -35.59 28.23
C ALA A 258 -5.26 -36.75 29.24
N ASP A 259 -5.54 -36.40 30.49
CA ASP A 259 -6.21 -37.30 31.44
C ASP A 259 -7.71 -37.47 31.02
N ASP A 260 -8.49 -38.32 31.71
CA ASP A 260 -9.95 -38.47 31.49
C ASP A 260 -10.78 -37.19 31.85
N ASP A 261 -10.19 -36.00 31.73
CA ASP A 261 -10.86 -34.71 31.96
C ASP A 261 -11.76 -34.34 30.78
N ALA A 262 -13.07 -34.35 31.04
CA ALA A 262 -14.10 -34.06 30.05
C ALA A 262 -13.99 -32.63 29.45
N SER A 263 -13.41 -31.66 30.18
CA SER A 263 -13.20 -30.30 29.68
C SER A 263 -12.09 -30.28 28.63
N VAL A 264 -10.96 -30.92 28.91
CA VAL A 264 -9.82 -31.03 27.96
C VAL A 264 -10.27 -31.76 26.70
N GLN A 265 -11.05 -32.84 26.86
CA GLN A 265 -11.58 -33.59 25.72
C GLN A 265 -12.55 -32.75 24.86
N SER A 266 -13.30 -31.82 25.46
CA SER A 266 -14.15 -30.87 24.74
C SER A 266 -13.32 -29.92 23.89
N ASP A 267 -12.28 -29.31 24.46
CA ASP A 267 -11.41 -28.36 23.76
C ASP A 267 -10.69 -29.03 22.58
N ILE A 268 -10.21 -30.28 22.77
CA ILE A 268 -9.62 -31.09 21.69
C ILE A 268 -10.62 -31.31 20.55
N ASN A 269 -11.88 -31.59 20.86
CA ASN A 269 -12.90 -31.80 19.84
C ASN A 269 -13.19 -30.51 19.05
N ASP A 270 -13.26 -29.37 19.72
CA ASP A 270 -13.46 -28.06 19.08
C ASP A 270 -12.27 -27.71 18.16
N LEU A 271 -11.04 -27.95 18.60
CA LEU A 271 -9.83 -27.78 17.78
C LEU A 271 -9.81 -28.72 16.57
N LYS A 272 -10.26 -29.97 16.71
CA LYS A 272 -10.36 -30.93 15.59
C LYS A 272 -11.38 -30.48 14.55
N ILE A 273 -12.51 -29.92 14.97
CA ILE A 273 -13.49 -29.33 14.06
C ILE A 273 -12.85 -28.15 13.31
N GLU A 274 -12.16 -27.28 14.04
CA GLU A 274 -11.52 -26.11 13.45
C GLU A 274 -10.35 -26.46 12.52
N LEU A 275 -9.62 -27.54 12.81
CA LEU A 275 -8.56 -28.06 11.95
C LEU A 275 -9.11 -28.43 10.57
N GLU A 276 -10.29 -29.04 10.49
CA GLU A 276 -10.93 -29.37 9.21
C GLU A 276 -11.38 -28.11 8.46
N GLU A 277 -11.84 -27.07 9.16
CA GLU A 277 -12.10 -25.76 8.55
C GLU A 277 -10.82 -25.13 8.01
N ALA A 278 -9.72 -25.19 8.77
CA ALA A 278 -8.42 -24.66 8.36
C ALA A 278 -7.86 -25.39 7.14
N LYS A 279 -7.94 -26.73 7.09
CA LYS A 279 -7.55 -27.53 5.91
C LYS A 279 -8.36 -27.17 4.66
N LYS A 280 -9.66 -26.90 4.81
CA LYS A 280 -10.50 -26.39 3.71
C LYS A 280 -10.04 -25.00 3.25
N GLY A 281 -9.70 -24.12 4.19
CA GLY A 281 -9.08 -22.83 3.91
C GLY A 281 -7.79 -22.94 3.10
N VAL A 282 -6.89 -23.84 3.49
CA VAL A 282 -5.66 -24.16 2.75
C VAL A 282 -5.98 -24.60 1.32
N ALA A 283 -6.94 -25.50 1.14
CA ALA A 283 -7.33 -25.96 -0.20
C ALA A 283 -7.82 -24.82 -1.10
N PHE A 284 -8.56 -23.85 -0.55
CA PHE A 284 -8.96 -22.64 -1.29
C PHE A 284 -7.77 -21.74 -1.62
N LEU A 285 -6.86 -21.50 -0.67
CA LEU A 285 -5.65 -20.71 -0.92
C LEU A 285 -4.77 -21.33 -2.01
N ARG A 286 -4.65 -22.66 -2.05
CA ARG A 286 -3.92 -23.37 -3.12
C ARG A 286 -4.61 -23.30 -4.47
N GLN A 287 -5.95 -23.30 -4.51
CA GLN A 287 -6.68 -23.05 -5.75
C GLN A 287 -6.44 -21.61 -6.25
N LYS A 288 -6.44 -20.62 -5.34
CA LYS A 288 -6.15 -19.23 -5.67
C LYS A 288 -4.71 -19.04 -6.16
N GLU A 289 -3.75 -19.68 -5.50
CA GLU A 289 -2.34 -19.67 -5.94
C GLU A 289 -2.21 -20.22 -7.36
N ALA A 290 -2.81 -21.39 -7.65
CA ALA A 290 -2.79 -21.96 -9.00
C ALA A 290 -3.41 -21.01 -10.03
N PHE A 291 -4.49 -20.32 -9.67
CA PHE A 291 -5.12 -19.33 -10.52
C PHE A 291 -4.19 -18.13 -10.82
N VAL A 292 -3.50 -17.63 -9.80
CA VAL A 292 -2.52 -16.55 -9.95
C VAL A 292 -1.37 -16.99 -10.86
N VAL A 293 -0.84 -18.20 -10.66
CA VAL A 293 0.21 -18.78 -11.52
C VAL A 293 -0.26 -18.86 -12.98
N ASP A 294 -1.45 -19.40 -13.21
CA ASP A 294 -2.02 -19.53 -14.55
C ASP A 294 -2.25 -18.17 -15.20
N TYR A 295 -2.75 -17.18 -14.46
CA TYR A 295 -2.94 -15.81 -14.95
C TYR A 295 -1.62 -15.15 -15.36
N PHE A 296 -0.61 -15.15 -14.49
CA PHE A 296 0.69 -14.56 -14.82
C PHE A 296 1.33 -15.24 -16.02
N LYS A 297 1.20 -16.57 -16.13
CA LYS A 297 1.76 -17.30 -17.25
C LYS A 297 1.01 -17.06 -18.57
N SER A 298 -0.33 -17.06 -18.54
CA SER A 298 -1.14 -16.95 -19.75
C SER A 298 -1.24 -15.51 -20.28
N GLU A 299 -1.43 -14.54 -19.39
CA GLU A 299 -1.65 -13.14 -19.78
C GLU A 299 -0.35 -12.37 -19.94
N TRP A 300 0.69 -12.73 -19.19
CA TRP A 300 1.94 -11.95 -19.14
C TRP A 300 3.19 -12.72 -19.55
N ASP A 301 3.08 -14.04 -19.80
CA ASP A 301 4.22 -14.95 -20.02
C ASP A 301 5.26 -14.94 -18.88
N ILE A 302 4.81 -14.60 -17.66
CA ILE A 302 5.65 -14.53 -16.46
C ILE A 302 5.53 -15.84 -15.69
N ASP A 303 6.68 -16.44 -15.38
CA ASP A 303 6.74 -17.43 -14.29
C ASP A 303 6.76 -16.68 -12.95
N ILE A 304 5.63 -16.68 -12.25
CA ILE A 304 5.49 -15.95 -11.00
C ILE A 304 6.40 -16.51 -9.89
N TYR A 305 6.80 -17.78 -9.96
CA TYR A 305 7.72 -18.35 -8.96
C TYR A 305 9.16 -17.90 -9.20
N GLU A 306 9.57 -17.74 -10.47
CA GLU A 306 10.85 -17.09 -10.79
C GLU A 306 10.83 -15.62 -10.33
N LEU A 307 9.71 -14.92 -10.55
CA LEU A 307 9.54 -13.54 -10.10
C LEU A 307 9.61 -13.44 -8.57
N GLN A 308 8.88 -14.31 -7.85
CA GLN A 308 8.95 -14.44 -6.40
C GLN A 308 10.39 -14.63 -5.91
N GLN A 309 11.18 -15.48 -6.58
CA GLN A 309 12.57 -15.69 -6.19
C GLN A 309 13.39 -14.41 -6.35
N LYS A 310 13.26 -13.71 -7.49
CA LYS A 310 14.01 -12.46 -7.73
C LYS A 310 13.64 -11.36 -6.75
N THR A 311 12.34 -11.13 -6.51
CA THR A 311 11.87 -10.08 -5.60
C THR A 311 12.34 -10.34 -4.17
N THR A 312 12.27 -11.60 -3.72
CA THR A 312 12.68 -11.97 -2.35
C THR A 312 14.18 -11.93 -2.15
N THR A 313 14.98 -12.29 -3.17
CA THR A 313 16.43 -12.08 -3.16
C THR A 313 16.77 -10.59 -3.10
N ALA A 314 16.20 -9.77 -3.99
CA ALA A 314 16.45 -8.33 -4.01
C ALA A 314 16.12 -7.67 -2.66
N MET A 315 15.02 -8.07 -2.02
CA MET A 315 14.64 -7.55 -0.71
C MET A 315 15.64 -7.94 0.39
N LYS A 316 16.08 -9.20 0.41
CA LYS A 316 17.10 -9.67 1.38
C LYS A 316 18.43 -8.97 1.17
N ASP A 317 18.80 -8.68 -0.08
CA ASP A 317 20.02 -7.95 -0.40
C ASP A 317 19.96 -6.51 0.09
N ILE A 318 18.83 -5.81 -0.10
CA ILE A 318 18.63 -4.46 0.46
C ILE A 318 18.81 -4.46 1.98
N VAL A 319 18.12 -5.37 2.68
CA VAL A 319 18.18 -5.44 4.14
C VAL A 319 19.59 -5.76 4.63
N THR A 320 20.28 -6.68 3.95
CA THR A 320 21.65 -7.05 4.30
C THR A 320 22.61 -5.89 4.10
N ASN A 321 22.52 -5.19 2.97
CA ASN A 321 23.39 -4.05 2.65
C ASN A 321 23.23 -2.93 3.70
N HIS A 322 22.00 -2.61 4.11
CA HIS A 322 21.75 -1.57 5.12
C HIS A 322 22.19 -1.99 6.54
N LYS A 323 22.01 -3.26 6.92
CA LYS A 323 22.55 -3.79 8.18
C LYS A 323 24.07 -3.73 8.25
N THR A 324 24.75 -3.86 7.11
CA THR A 324 26.22 -3.77 7.06
C THR A 324 26.75 -2.35 6.96
N ALA A 325 26.02 -1.43 6.31
CA ALA A 325 26.41 -0.03 6.19
C ALA A 325 26.26 0.75 7.51
N GLY A 326 25.41 0.28 8.42
CA GLY A 326 25.23 0.84 9.77
C GLY A 326 26.26 0.37 10.82
N LYS A 327 27.30 -0.39 10.44
CA LYS A 327 28.41 -0.83 11.31
C LYS A 327 29.71 -0.11 10.99
#